data_AF-A0A1C6GRL8-F1
#
_entry.id   AF-A0A1C6GRL8-F1
#
_cell.length_a   1.000
_cell.length_b   1.000
_cell.length_c   1.000
_cell.angle_alpha   90.00
_cell.angle_beta   90.00
_cell.angle_gamma   90.00
#
_symmetry.space_group_name_H-M   'P 1'
#
loop_
_entity.id
_entity.type
_entity.pdbx_description
1 polymer ?
#
loop_
_entity_poly.entity_id
_entity_poly.type
_entity_poly.pdbx_seq_one_letter_code
_entity_poly.pdbx_strand_id
1 'polypeptide(L)' 'MSVKIKISYSEDWELAGVIRLLSPKLKDYKVSRNKDGRYKKAYVELEIKFGEVREDE' A
#
# COMPACT_ATOMS: atom_id res chain seq x y z
N MET A 1 13.95 -4.85 1.16
CA MET A 1 12.97 -5.53 2.06
C MET A 1 11.58 -5.12 1.62
N SER A 2 10.56 -5.98 1.74
CA SER A 2 9.18 -5.57 1.43
C SER A 2 8.26 -5.67 2.64
N VAL A 3 7.31 -4.75 2.71
CA VAL A 3 6.25 -4.72 3.73
C VAL A 3 4.93 -4.93 3.02
N LYS A 4 4.09 -5.82 3.58
CA LYS A 4 2.73 -6.04 3.09
C LYS A 4 1.74 -5.38 4.03
N ILE A 5 0.86 -4.56 3.47
CA ILE A 5 -0.20 -3.85 4.20
C ILE A 5 -1.55 -4.32 3.68
N LYS A 6 -2.50 -4.55 4.57
CA LYS A 6 -3.91 -4.75 4.23
C LYS A 6 -4.68 -3.46 4.46
N ILE A 7 -5.36 -2.97 3.43
CA ILE A 7 -6.25 -1.81 3.48
C ILE A 7 -7.68 -2.34 3.46
N SER A 8 -8.49 -1.94 4.44
CA SER A 8 -9.94 -2.14 4.40
C SER A 8 -10.60 -0.79 4.11
N TYR A 9 -11.49 -0.74 3.13
CA TYR A 9 -12.10 0.50 2.63
C TYR A 9 -13.54 0.26 2.19
N SER A 10 -14.33 1.32 2.07
CA SER A 10 -15.73 1.26 1.62
C SER A 10 -15.84 1.69 0.16
N GLU A 11 -15.25 2.85 -0.15
CA GLU A 11 -15.37 3.51 -1.44
C GLU A 11 -14.04 3.51 -2.20
N ASP A 12 -14.11 3.41 -3.53
CA ASP A 12 -12.91 3.22 -4.36
C ASP A 12 -11.97 4.43 -4.32
N TRP A 13 -12.51 5.63 -4.05
CA TRP A 13 -11.72 6.86 -3.87
C TRP A 13 -10.85 6.84 -2.61
N GLU A 14 -11.28 6.16 -1.54
CA GLU A 14 -10.50 6.01 -0.31
C GLU A 14 -9.23 5.21 -0.61
N LEU A 15 -9.39 4.09 -1.35
CA LEU A 15 -8.25 3.29 -1.78
C LEU A 15 -7.31 4.10 -2.67
N ALA A 16 -7.84 4.82 -3.67
CA ALA A 16 -7.02 5.66 -4.55
C ALA A 16 -6.22 6.71 -3.78
N GLY A 17 -6.82 7.33 -2.76
CA GLY A 17 -6.14 8.28 -1.86
C GLY A 17 -4.97 7.63 -1.12
N VAL A 18 -5.18 6.44 -0.55
CA VAL A 18 -4.11 5.70 0.15
C VAL A 18 -3.00 5.28 -0.81
N ILE A 19 -3.34 4.75 -1.99
CA ILE A 19 -2.34 4.36 -3.02
C ILE A 19 -1.46 5.56 -3.39
N ARG A 20 -2.04 6.75 -3.56
CA ARG A 20 -1.28 7.98 -3.85
C ARG A 20 -0.34 8.37 -2.72
N LEU A 21 -0.74 8.21 -1.46
CA LEU A 21 0.11 8.48 -0.28
C LEU A 21 1.29 7.49 -0.17
N LEU A 22 1.13 6.27 -0.70
CA LEU A 22 2.15 5.24 -0.65
C LEU A 22 3.19 5.36 -1.79
N SER A 23 2.92 6.14 -2.83
CA SER A 23 3.91 6.46 -3.86
C SER A 23 5.06 7.32 -3.30
N PRO A 24 6.32 7.11 -3.72
CA PRO A 24 6.78 6.17 -4.75
C PRO A 24 7.14 4.77 -4.20
N LYS A 25 6.95 4.50 -2.90
CA LYS A 25 7.35 3.23 -2.25
C LYS A 25 6.44 2.05 -2.64
N LEU A 26 5.31 2.33 -3.26
CA LEU A 26 4.39 1.33 -3.78
C LEU A 26 5.08 0.46 -4.84
N LYS A 27 5.19 -0.84 -4.57
CA LYS A 27 5.73 -1.82 -5.51
C LYS A 27 4.62 -2.47 -6.34
N ASP A 28 3.57 -2.93 -5.67
CA ASP A 28 2.38 -3.54 -6.29
C ASP A 28 1.18 -3.45 -5.35
N TYR A 29 -0.04 -3.58 -5.89
CA TYR A 29 -1.23 -3.79 -5.07
C TYR A 29 -2.29 -4.63 -5.78
N LYS A 30 -3.06 -5.36 -4.97
CA LYS A 30 -4.15 -6.21 -5.44
C LYS A 30 -5.43 -5.94 -4.67
N VAL A 31 -6.51 -5.66 -5.40
CA VAL A 31 -7.86 -5.63 -4.83
C VAL A 31 -8.36 -7.06 -4.60
N SER A 32 -8.85 -7.33 -3.40
CA SER A 32 -9.51 -8.58 -3.05
C SER A 32 -10.81 -8.72 -3.82
N ARG A 33 -11.01 -9.87 -4.46
CA ARG A 33 -12.31 -10.25 -5.03
C ARG A 33 -13.30 -10.73 -3.98
N ASN A 34 -12.80 -11.07 -2.79
CA ASN A 34 -13.66 -11.47 -1.68
C ASN A 34 -14.40 -10.23 -1.13
N LYS A 35 -15.73 -10.29 -1.16
CA LYS A 35 -16.67 -9.29 -0.65
C LYS A 35 -17.24 -9.65 0.75
N ASP A 36 -16.65 -10.63 1.44
CA ASP A 36 -17.05 -11.04 2.78
C ASP A 36 -16.72 -9.93 3.79
N GLY A 37 -17.80 -9.44 4.43
CA GLY A 37 -17.79 -8.41 5.45
C GLY A 37 -18.15 -7.03 4.93
N ARG A 38 -18.22 -6.06 5.85
CA ARG A 38 -18.66 -4.68 5.57
C ARG A 38 -17.74 -3.88 4.64
N TYR A 39 -16.46 -4.24 4.58
CA TYR A 39 -15.43 -3.46 3.87
C TYR A 39 -14.78 -4.27 2.75
N LYS A 40 -14.54 -3.60 1.62
CA LYS A 40 -13.63 -4.06 0.56
C LYS A 40 -12.21 -4.14 1.12
N LYS A 41 -11.38 -4.98 0.52
CA LYS A 41 -9.99 -5.21 0.96
C LYS A 41 -9.03 -5.04 -0.21
N ALA A 42 -7.90 -4.41 0.03
CA ALA A 42 -6.76 -4.41 -0.88
C ALA A 42 -5.50 -4.81 -0.11
N TYR A 43 -4.58 -5.47 -0.81
CA TYR A 43 -3.29 -5.86 -0.28
C TYR A 43 -2.24 -5.11 -1.07
N VAL A 44 -1.39 -4.38 -0.35
CA VAL A 44 -0.35 -3.53 -0.92
C VAL A 44 1.00 -4.08 -0.54
N GLU A 45 1.93 -4.15 -1.49
CA GLU A 45 3.34 -4.40 -1.24
C GLU A 45 4.12 -3.10 -1.40
N LEU A 46 4.86 -2.74 -0.37
CA LEU A 46 5.77 -1.61 -0.37
C LEU A 46 7.20 -2.10 -0.45
N GLU A 47 8.00 -1.44 -1.28
CA GLU A 47 9.45 -1.55 -1.24
C GLU A 47 9.98 -0.61 -0.15
N ILE A 48 10.63 -1.18 0.85
CA ILE A 48 11.32 -0.44 1.90
C ILE A 48 12.82 -0.57 1.64
N LYS A 49 13.44 0.58 1.35
CA LYS A 49 14.87 0.79 1.44
C LYS A 49 15.11 1.44 2.81
N PHE A 50 15.66 0.69 3.76
CA PHE A 50 16.31 1.31 4.90
C PHE A 50 17.56 2.00 4.36
N GLY A 51 17.79 3.25 4.75
CA GLY A 51 18.77 4.11 4.10
C GLY A 51 20.13 3.43 3.89
N GLU A 52 20.65 3.51 2.66
CA GLU A 52 22.04 3.92 2.55
C GLU A 52 22.07 5.28 3.26
N VAL A 53 22.73 5.33 4.41
CA VAL A 53 23.05 6.59 5.06
C VAL A 53 23.69 7.43 3.97
N ARG A 54 23.06 8.54 3.61
CA ARG A 54 23.78 9.57 2.89
C ARG A 54 24.78 10.11 3.89
N GLU A 55 26.03 9.66 3.78
CA GLU A 55 27.16 10.51 4.15
C GLU A 55 27.10 11.67 3.16
N ASP A 56 26.22 12.63 3.44
CA ASP A 56 26.34 13.95 2.83
C ASP A 56 27.58 14.59 3.51
N GLU A 57 28.66 14.70 2.74
CA GLU A 57 29.94 15.37 3.06
C GLU A 57 29.76 16.84 3.48
#